data_AF-A0A1C4Z989-F1
#
_entry.id   AF-A0A1C4Z989-F1
#
_cell.length_a   1.000
_cell.length_b   1.000
_cell.length_c   1.000
_cell.angle_alpha   90.00
_cell.angle_beta   90.00
_cell.angle_gamma   90.00
#
_symmetry.space_group_name_H-M   'P 1'
#
loop_
_entity.id
_entity.type
_entity.pdbx_description
1 polymer ?
#
loop_
_entity_poly.entity_id
_entity_poly.type
_entity_poly.pdbx_seq_one_letter_code
_entity_poly.pdbx_strand_id
1 'polypeptide(L)'
;MSTGSPRVLPVESGIAEAASVLRAGGLVAFPTETVYGLGANALDARAAARIFEAKQRPSFDPLITHLADAADLAGLVGPVPGAVAALAERFWPGPLTLIVDRPAAIPPIVTSGLESMAVRVPDEASARALIAAAGVPVAAPSANRFGQLSPTRAEHVVAGLGGAVDVVLDGGPTRCGIESTIVDARGGRPVVLRLGALPVETLVEAVGPVTVRPGSSGKPVAPGTLAAHYAPRTPLRVGDGAEPAAGDGARRGLLAFRERPAGGDWAAVEVLSPGGDLTVAAARLFDALHRLDAAGVTEIVAERVPDVGVGRAVNDRLGRAAATWRSDG
;
A
#
# COMPACT_ATOMS: atom_id res chain seq x y z
N MET A 1 -18.05 -18.08 5.41
CA MET A 1 -17.66 -16.65 5.37
C MET A 1 -18.58 -15.93 6.34
N SER A 2 -18.05 -15.24 7.35
CA SER A 2 -18.86 -14.47 8.29
C SER A 2 -19.59 -13.37 7.50
N THR A 3 -20.93 -13.33 7.59
CA THR A 3 -21.79 -12.38 6.91
C THR A 3 -21.94 -11.05 7.68
N GLY A 4 -21.13 -10.82 8.71
CA GLY A 4 -21.17 -9.60 9.52
C GLY A 4 -20.32 -8.46 8.94
N SER A 5 -20.62 -7.23 9.33
CA SER A 5 -19.70 -6.10 9.19
C SER A 5 -18.57 -6.23 10.22
N PRO A 6 -17.34 -5.78 9.91
CA PRO A 6 -16.27 -5.76 10.89
C PRO A 6 -16.62 -4.76 11.99
N ARG A 7 -16.05 -4.96 13.18
CA ARG A 7 -16.18 -3.97 14.27
C ARG A 7 -15.25 -2.80 13.97
N VAL A 8 -15.79 -1.60 13.85
CA VAL A 8 -15.02 -0.37 13.63
C VAL A 8 -14.82 0.33 14.96
N LEU A 9 -13.57 0.55 15.36
CA LEU A 9 -13.20 1.16 16.63
C LEU A 9 -12.34 2.40 16.38
N PRO A 10 -12.54 3.53 17.07
CA PRO A 10 -11.62 4.66 17.03
C PRO A 10 -10.22 4.24 17.52
N VAL A 11 -9.15 4.75 16.90
CA VAL A 11 -7.76 4.45 17.32
C VAL A 11 -7.49 4.82 18.78
N GLU A 12 -8.12 5.87 19.32
CA GLU A 12 -7.90 6.36 20.68
C GLU A 12 -8.34 5.37 21.76
N SER A 13 -9.35 4.55 21.46
CA SER A 13 -9.93 3.59 22.42
C SER A 13 -9.78 2.12 22.01
N GLY A 14 -9.55 1.85 20.72
CA GLY A 14 -9.59 0.50 20.15
C GLY A 14 -8.28 -0.29 20.24
N ILE A 15 -7.15 0.35 20.54
CA ILE A 15 -5.81 -0.27 20.47
C ILE A 15 -5.70 -1.53 21.35
N ALA A 16 -6.15 -1.48 22.61
CA ALA A 16 -6.01 -2.60 23.53
C ALA A 16 -6.79 -3.84 23.06
N GLU A 17 -8.00 -3.62 22.54
CA GLU A 17 -8.84 -4.67 22.00
C GLU A 17 -8.24 -5.25 20.71
N ALA A 18 -7.85 -4.39 19.77
CA ALA A 18 -7.20 -4.79 18.52
C ALA A 18 -5.90 -5.58 18.77
N ALA A 19 -5.10 -5.17 19.75
CA ALA A 19 -3.91 -5.91 20.17
C ALA A 19 -4.26 -7.32 20.70
N SER A 20 -5.35 -7.45 21.45
CA SER A 20 -5.85 -8.75 21.91
C SER A 20 -6.32 -9.64 20.75
N VAL A 21 -6.96 -9.05 19.75
CA VAL A 21 -7.38 -9.76 18.53
C VAL A 21 -6.15 -10.28 17.77
N LEU A 22 -5.11 -9.47 17.59
CA LEU A 22 -3.86 -9.92 16.96
C LEU A 22 -3.19 -11.08 17.72
N ARG A 23 -3.11 -10.99 19.06
CA ARG A 23 -2.56 -12.07 19.89
C ARG A 23 -3.36 -13.36 19.81
N ALA A 24 -4.68 -13.26 19.63
CA ALA A 24 -5.56 -14.41 19.46
C ALA A 24 -5.57 -14.99 18.02
N GLY A 25 -4.68 -14.52 17.14
CA GLY A 25 -4.62 -14.96 15.73
C GLY A 25 -5.71 -14.34 14.84
N GLY A 26 -6.31 -13.23 15.29
CA GLY A 26 -7.27 -12.40 14.59
C GLY A 26 -6.67 -11.48 13.53
N LEU A 27 -7.55 -10.90 12.71
CA LEU A 27 -7.23 -9.91 11.69
C LEU A 27 -7.67 -8.52 12.12
N VAL A 28 -6.73 -7.57 12.10
CA VAL A 28 -6.99 -6.16 12.40
C VAL A 28 -6.58 -5.32 11.22
N ALA A 29 -7.49 -4.53 10.66
CA ALA A 29 -7.12 -3.45 9.76
C ALA A 29 -6.78 -2.19 10.57
N PHE A 30 -5.67 -1.53 10.25
CA PHE A 30 -5.21 -0.35 10.99
C PHE A 30 -4.59 0.70 10.05
N PRO A 31 -4.69 2.00 10.38
CA PRO A 31 -4.09 3.05 9.58
C PRO A 31 -2.56 2.99 9.67
N THR A 32 -1.90 3.42 8.59
CA THR A 32 -0.50 3.86 8.61
C THR A 32 -0.41 5.24 7.97
N GLU A 33 0.77 5.83 7.90
CA GLU A 33 0.97 7.04 7.10
C GLU A 33 0.77 6.81 5.60
N THR A 34 0.99 5.57 5.15
CA THR A 34 0.89 5.19 3.74
C THR A 34 -0.53 4.84 3.32
N VAL A 35 -0.97 3.62 3.65
CA VAL A 35 -2.29 3.06 3.38
C VAL A 35 -2.72 2.22 4.60
N TYR A 36 -3.99 1.89 4.72
CA TYR A 36 -4.45 0.96 5.76
C TYR A 36 -3.86 -0.43 5.51
N GLY A 37 -3.33 -1.06 6.56
CA GLY A 37 -2.77 -2.41 6.52
C GLY A 37 -3.72 -3.44 7.12
N LEU A 38 -3.79 -4.65 6.58
CA LEU A 38 -4.51 -5.80 7.16
C LEU A 38 -3.53 -6.65 7.97
N GLY A 39 -3.46 -6.42 9.26
CA GLY A 39 -2.53 -7.05 10.19
C GLY A 39 -2.97 -8.41 10.72
N ALA A 40 -1.99 -9.29 10.86
CA ALA A 40 -2.04 -10.48 11.70
C ALA A 40 -0.69 -10.67 12.39
N ASN A 41 -0.64 -11.50 13.44
CA ASN A 41 0.61 -11.88 14.09
C ASN A 41 1.58 -12.54 13.09
N ALA A 42 2.75 -11.93 12.84
CA ALA A 42 3.72 -12.42 11.88
C ALA A 42 4.43 -13.72 12.32
N LEU A 43 4.36 -14.06 13.62
CA LEU A 43 4.95 -15.28 14.18
C LEU A 43 4.00 -16.49 14.10
N ASP A 44 2.73 -16.27 13.74
CA ASP A 44 1.71 -17.31 13.65
C ASP A 44 1.35 -17.58 12.19
N ALA A 45 1.72 -18.77 11.71
CA ALA A 45 1.46 -19.20 10.34
C ALA A 45 -0.05 -19.25 10.01
N ARG A 46 -0.91 -19.60 10.98
CA ARG A 46 -2.37 -19.65 10.78
C ARG A 46 -2.95 -18.25 10.69
N ALA A 47 -2.50 -17.34 11.55
CA ALA A 47 -2.90 -15.94 11.49
C ALA A 47 -2.48 -15.28 10.17
N ALA A 48 -1.23 -15.53 9.72
CA ALA A 48 -0.76 -15.07 8.41
C ALA A 48 -1.57 -15.67 7.24
N ALA A 49 -1.96 -16.94 7.31
CA ALA A 49 -2.79 -17.58 6.29
C ALA A 49 -4.16 -16.88 6.12
N ARG A 50 -4.76 -16.40 7.22
CA ARG A 50 -6.03 -15.66 7.18
C ARG A 50 -5.93 -14.36 6.37
N ILE A 51 -4.77 -13.70 6.34
CA ILE A 51 -4.54 -12.53 5.47
C ILE A 51 -4.70 -12.91 3.99
N PHE A 52 -4.10 -14.03 3.58
CA PHE A 52 -4.19 -14.50 2.21
C PHE A 52 -5.63 -14.86 1.83
N GLU A 53 -6.33 -15.56 2.73
CA GLU A 53 -7.74 -15.92 2.55
C GLU A 53 -8.64 -14.68 2.43
N ALA A 54 -8.57 -13.77 3.40
CA ALA A 54 -9.41 -12.56 3.44
C ALA A 54 -9.22 -11.67 2.20
N LYS A 55 -7.98 -11.57 1.71
CA LYS A 55 -7.66 -10.76 0.53
C LYS A 55 -7.84 -11.49 -0.79
N GLN A 56 -8.07 -12.81 -0.79
CA GLN A 56 -7.95 -13.66 -1.98
C GLN A 56 -6.59 -13.46 -2.68
N ARG A 57 -5.53 -13.35 -1.87
CA ARG A 57 -4.17 -13.06 -2.33
C ARG A 57 -3.46 -14.35 -2.74
N PRO A 58 -2.75 -14.38 -3.89
CA PRO A 58 -1.92 -15.51 -4.26
C PRO A 58 -0.79 -15.75 -3.24
N SER A 59 -0.52 -17.02 -2.94
CA SER A 59 0.49 -17.43 -1.96
C SER A 59 1.94 -17.14 -2.37
N PHE A 60 2.18 -16.64 -3.59
CA PHE A 60 3.50 -16.27 -4.07
C PHE A 60 3.85 -14.80 -3.81
N ASP A 61 2.91 -13.96 -3.34
CA ASP A 61 3.13 -12.54 -3.11
C ASP A 61 3.35 -12.24 -1.61
N PRO A 62 4.60 -11.97 -1.17
CA PRO A 62 4.98 -11.92 0.25
C PRO A 62 4.25 -10.81 1.02
N LEU A 63 4.38 -10.79 2.34
CA LEU A 63 3.83 -9.76 3.22
C LEU A 63 4.95 -8.84 3.77
N ILE A 64 4.58 -7.63 4.21
CA ILE A 64 5.49 -6.74 4.94
C ILE A 64 5.26 -6.93 6.44
N THR A 65 6.32 -7.24 7.17
CA THR A 65 6.31 -7.31 8.62
C THR A 65 6.54 -5.92 9.21
N HIS A 66 5.64 -5.48 10.08
CA HIS A 66 5.70 -4.20 10.76
C HIS A 66 6.20 -4.38 12.20
N LEU A 67 7.10 -3.50 12.61
CA LEU A 67 7.64 -3.40 13.97
C LEU A 67 7.17 -2.12 14.63
N ALA A 68 7.15 -2.11 15.97
CA ALA A 68 6.81 -0.91 16.73
C ALA A 68 7.98 0.08 16.78
N ASP A 69 9.21 -0.43 16.93
CA ASP A 69 10.42 0.38 17.01
C ASP A 69 11.52 -0.17 16.07
N ALA A 70 12.44 0.69 15.65
CA ALA A 70 13.58 0.28 14.83
C ALA A 70 14.56 -0.59 15.63
N ALA A 71 14.66 -0.38 16.95
CA ALA A 71 15.49 -1.18 17.85
C ALA A 71 15.09 -2.67 17.90
N ASP A 72 13.82 -2.98 17.60
CA ASP A 72 13.31 -4.35 17.58
C ASP A 72 13.88 -5.19 16.42
N LEU A 73 14.43 -4.54 15.38
CA LEU A 73 14.91 -5.23 14.18
C LEU A 73 16.01 -6.24 14.51
N ALA A 74 17.05 -5.82 15.22
CA ALA A 74 18.21 -6.67 15.51
C ALA A 74 17.82 -7.88 16.38
N GLY A 75 16.85 -7.71 17.30
CA GLY A 75 16.31 -8.81 18.09
C GLY A 75 15.53 -9.83 17.25
N LEU A 76 14.88 -9.39 16.17
CA LEU A 76 14.12 -10.26 15.27
C LEU A 76 15.00 -11.00 14.26
N VAL A 77 15.92 -10.29 13.60
CA VAL A 77 16.67 -10.84 12.43
C VAL A 77 18.14 -11.14 12.71
N GLY A 78 18.66 -10.78 13.89
CA GLY A 78 20.08 -10.90 14.21
C GLY A 78 20.93 -9.80 13.57
N PRO A 79 22.18 -10.09 13.16
CA PRO A 79 23.07 -9.10 12.56
C PRO A 79 22.46 -8.42 11.32
N VAL A 80 22.38 -7.09 11.35
CA VAL A 80 21.82 -6.29 10.26
C VAL A 80 22.96 -5.71 9.40
N PRO A 81 22.92 -5.85 8.06
CA PRO A 81 23.92 -5.22 7.20
C PRO A 81 23.99 -3.70 7.43
N GLY A 82 25.20 -3.12 7.40
CA GLY A 82 25.41 -1.70 7.72
C GLY A 82 24.57 -0.73 6.87
N ALA A 83 24.40 -1.02 5.58
CA ALA A 83 23.55 -0.20 4.70
C ALA A 83 22.05 -0.29 5.04
N VAL A 84 21.57 -1.45 5.48
CA VAL A 84 20.20 -1.61 5.98
C VAL A 84 20.02 -0.81 7.27
N ALA A 85 20.97 -0.93 8.22
CA ALA A 85 20.91 -0.20 9.47
C ALA A 85 20.93 1.33 9.27
N ALA A 86 21.80 1.84 8.38
CA ALA A 86 21.88 3.27 8.07
C ALA A 86 20.59 3.81 7.43
N LEU A 87 19.97 3.04 6.52
CA LEU A 87 18.67 3.41 5.95
C LEU A 87 17.55 3.37 6.99
N ALA A 88 17.54 2.37 7.87
CA ALA A 88 16.58 2.27 8.96
C ALA A 88 16.71 3.47 9.92
N GLU A 89 17.91 3.77 10.40
CA GLU A 89 18.18 4.91 11.29
C GLU A 89 17.71 6.24 10.67
N ARG A 90 17.89 6.40 9.35
CA ARG A 90 17.55 7.66 8.67
C ARG A 90 16.07 7.82 8.39
N PHE A 91 15.37 6.73 8.07
CA PHE A 91 14.02 6.78 7.47
C PHE A 91 12.95 6.04 8.26
N TRP A 92 13.29 5.42 9.40
CA TRP A 92 12.32 4.86 10.33
C TRP A 92 12.17 5.69 11.60
N PRO A 93 10.94 5.84 12.12
CA PRO A 93 9.66 5.45 11.51
C PRO A 93 9.40 6.18 10.18
N GLY A 94 8.84 5.51 9.18
CA GLY A 94 8.56 6.15 7.89
C GLY A 94 8.17 5.24 6.73
N PRO A 95 7.93 5.83 5.54
CA PRO A 95 7.46 5.15 4.35
C PRO A 95 8.55 4.38 3.60
N LEU A 96 9.55 3.85 4.31
CA LEU A 96 10.58 2.96 3.79
C LEU A 96 10.35 1.54 4.29
N THR A 97 10.40 0.58 3.37
CA THR A 97 10.44 -0.85 3.67
C THR A 97 11.79 -1.38 3.23
N LEU A 98 12.45 -2.13 4.11
CA LEU A 98 13.75 -2.73 3.85
C LEU A 98 13.62 -4.23 3.67
N ILE A 99 14.39 -4.79 2.74
CA ILE A 99 14.56 -6.24 2.64
C ILE A 99 15.69 -6.68 3.58
N VAL A 100 15.39 -7.68 4.39
CA VAL A 100 16.31 -8.33 5.34
C VAL A 100 16.23 -9.85 5.19
N ASP A 101 17.18 -10.57 5.76
CA ASP A 101 17.10 -12.02 5.80
C ASP A 101 15.97 -12.45 6.74
N ARG A 102 15.23 -13.50 6.33
CA ARG A 102 14.11 -14.01 7.10
C ARG A 102 14.64 -14.84 8.27
N PRO A 103 14.32 -14.49 9.52
CA PRO A 103 14.66 -15.34 10.66
C PRO A 103 13.78 -16.58 10.71
N ALA A 104 14.26 -17.65 11.34
CA ALA A 104 13.52 -18.91 11.47
C ALA A 104 12.16 -18.75 12.19
N ALA A 105 12.05 -17.76 13.09
CA ALA A 105 10.81 -17.44 13.80
C ALA A 105 9.69 -16.91 12.90
N ILE A 106 10.02 -16.39 11.71
CA ILE A 106 9.02 -15.93 10.73
C ILE A 106 8.64 -17.11 9.82
N PRO A 107 7.39 -17.58 9.87
CA PRO A 107 6.94 -18.71 9.07
C PRO A 107 7.05 -18.43 7.56
N PRO A 108 7.38 -19.45 6.73
CA PRO A 108 7.55 -19.26 5.29
C PRO A 108 6.35 -18.66 4.55
N ILE A 109 5.12 -18.83 5.06
CA ILE A 109 3.92 -18.23 4.46
C ILE A 109 3.96 -16.70 4.46
N VAL A 110 4.62 -16.07 5.43
CA VAL A 110 4.76 -14.60 5.49
C VAL A 110 5.62 -14.09 4.33
N THR A 111 6.61 -14.88 3.90
CA THR A 111 7.54 -14.51 2.83
C THR A 111 7.31 -15.26 1.53
N SER A 112 6.19 -15.97 1.41
CA SER A 112 5.89 -16.80 0.23
C SER A 112 7.00 -17.81 -0.10
N GLY A 113 7.68 -18.33 0.94
CA GLY A 113 8.77 -19.29 0.83
C GLY A 113 10.15 -18.67 0.57
N LEU A 114 10.27 -17.34 0.48
CA LEU A 114 11.57 -16.67 0.29
C LEU A 114 12.44 -16.73 1.55
N GLU A 115 13.75 -16.72 1.34
CA GLU A 115 14.77 -16.60 2.39
C GLU A 115 14.92 -15.18 2.93
N SER A 116 14.30 -14.20 2.25
CA SER A 116 14.26 -12.79 2.66
C SER A 116 12.85 -12.38 3.08
N MET A 117 12.75 -11.32 3.90
CA MET A 117 11.49 -10.70 4.28
C MET A 117 11.53 -9.18 4.09
N ALA A 118 10.36 -8.58 3.90
CA ALA A 118 10.18 -7.13 3.89
C ALA A 118 9.80 -6.66 5.30
N VAL A 119 10.49 -5.65 5.83
CA VAL A 119 10.27 -5.10 7.17
C VAL A 119 10.13 -3.58 7.15
N ARG A 120 9.34 -3.02 8.08
CA ARG A 120 9.12 -1.58 8.21
C ARG A 120 8.72 -1.19 9.64
N VAL A 121 9.09 0.02 10.05
CA VAL A 121 8.48 0.71 11.19
C VAL A 121 7.58 1.82 10.64
N PRO A 122 6.24 1.74 10.78
CA PRO A 122 5.34 2.74 10.22
C PRO A 122 5.44 4.06 10.98
N ASP A 123 5.42 5.19 10.27
CA ASP A 123 5.33 6.51 10.90
C ASP A 123 3.90 6.87 11.34
N GLU A 124 3.18 5.93 11.93
CA GLU A 124 1.84 6.18 12.45
C GLU A 124 1.81 5.80 13.92
N ALA A 125 1.55 6.80 14.78
CA ALA A 125 1.62 6.61 16.23
C ALA A 125 0.66 5.52 16.70
N SER A 126 -0.56 5.51 16.16
CA SER A 126 -1.57 4.48 16.44
C SER A 126 -1.13 3.08 15.96
N ALA A 127 -0.48 2.97 14.80
CA ALA A 127 0.07 1.71 14.31
C ALA A 127 1.18 1.16 15.20
N ARG A 128 2.15 2.01 15.58
CA ARG A 128 3.24 1.60 16.49
C ARG A 128 2.70 1.22 17.86
N ALA A 129 1.73 1.98 18.38
CA ALA A 129 1.07 1.66 19.66
C ALA A 129 0.31 0.33 19.61
N LEU A 130 -0.37 0.02 18.49
CA LEU A 130 -0.99 -1.28 18.27
C LEU A 130 0.04 -2.42 18.29
N ILE A 131 1.13 -2.28 17.53
CA ILE A 131 2.17 -3.32 17.43
C ILE A 131 2.85 -3.52 18.79
N ALA A 132 3.18 -2.44 19.50
CA ALA A 132 3.76 -2.49 20.83
C ALA A 132 2.81 -3.15 21.84
N ALA A 133 1.53 -2.77 21.83
CA ALA A 133 0.51 -3.35 22.70
C ALA A 133 0.25 -4.83 22.39
N ALA A 134 0.38 -5.24 21.12
CA ALA A 134 0.25 -6.64 20.70
C ALA A 134 1.44 -7.48 21.19
N GLY A 135 2.63 -6.88 21.30
CA GLY A 135 3.85 -7.54 21.76
C GLY A 135 4.44 -8.53 20.74
N VAL A 136 4.05 -8.41 19.47
CA VAL A 136 4.49 -9.28 18.37
C VAL A 136 4.67 -8.45 17.09
N PRO A 137 5.60 -8.84 16.19
CA PRO A 137 5.66 -8.25 14.86
C PRO A 137 4.36 -8.53 14.08
N VAL A 138 3.90 -7.58 13.28
CA VAL A 138 2.61 -7.67 12.58
C VAL A 138 2.81 -7.75 11.07
N ALA A 139 2.45 -8.87 10.45
CA ALA A 139 2.45 -8.98 8.99
C ALA A 139 1.23 -8.24 8.45
N ALA A 140 1.43 -7.24 7.59
CA ALA A 140 0.35 -6.41 7.08
C ALA A 140 0.60 -5.93 5.63
N PRO A 141 -0.03 -6.55 4.62
CA PRO A 141 -0.20 -5.91 3.31
C PRO A 141 -1.31 -4.84 3.39
N SER A 142 -1.57 -4.12 2.30
CA SER A 142 -2.70 -3.19 2.21
C SER A 142 -4.05 -3.87 2.50
N ALA A 143 -5.02 -3.19 3.12
CA ALA A 143 -6.28 -3.78 3.59
C ALA A 143 -7.41 -3.84 2.54
N ASN A 144 -7.09 -4.31 1.33
CA ASN A 144 -8.03 -4.48 0.21
C ASN A 144 -7.98 -5.90 -0.36
N ARG A 145 -8.97 -6.29 -1.19
CA ARG A 145 -8.85 -7.49 -2.00
C ARG A 145 -7.66 -7.37 -2.95
N PHE A 146 -6.99 -8.48 -3.21
CA PHE A 146 -5.80 -8.52 -4.04
C PHE A 146 -6.07 -7.92 -5.44
N GLY A 147 -5.12 -7.12 -5.93
CA GLY A 147 -5.23 -6.43 -7.23
C GLY A 147 -6.10 -5.16 -7.21
N GLN A 148 -6.96 -4.95 -6.22
CA GLN A 148 -7.84 -3.78 -6.16
C GLN A 148 -7.14 -2.53 -5.60
N LEU A 149 -7.84 -1.39 -5.63
CA LEU A 149 -7.39 -0.12 -5.03
C LEU A 149 -7.00 -0.29 -3.55
N SER A 150 -5.86 0.29 -3.17
CA SER A 150 -5.43 0.31 -1.77
C SER A 150 -6.35 1.21 -0.94
N PRO A 151 -6.63 0.87 0.33
CA PRO A 151 -7.48 1.67 1.21
C PRO A 151 -6.68 2.78 1.89
N THR A 152 -7.14 4.02 1.77
CA THR A 152 -6.58 5.18 2.48
C THR A 152 -7.49 5.70 3.60
N ARG A 153 -8.58 4.99 3.89
CA ARG A 153 -9.55 5.30 4.95
C ARG A 153 -10.19 4.00 5.47
N ALA A 154 -10.77 4.03 6.66
CA ALA A 154 -11.45 2.87 7.25
C ALA A 154 -12.64 2.40 6.39
N GLU A 155 -13.38 3.32 5.78
CA GLU A 155 -14.55 3.02 4.93
C GLU A 155 -14.15 2.20 3.71
N HIS A 156 -12.97 2.46 3.13
CA HIS A 156 -12.43 1.67 2.02
C HIS A 156 -12.18 0.21 2.44
N VAL A 157 -11.71 -0.01 3.68
CA VAL A 157 -11.50 -1.35 4.23
C VAL A 157 -12.84 -2.06 4.43
N VAL A 158 -13.80 -1.40 5.05
CA VAL A 158 -15.14 -1.96 5.30
C VAL A 158 -15.82 -2.34 4.00
N ALA A 159 -15.77 -1.47 2.98
CA ALA A 159 -16.35 -1.73 1.66
C ALA A 159 -15.64 -2.87 0.91
N GLY A 160 -14.31 -2.96 1.01
CA GLY A 160 -13.51 -3.94 0.26
C GLY A 160 -13.46 -5.34 0.89
N LEU A 161 -13.32 -5.41 2.22
CA LEU A 161 -13.09 -6.67 2.94
C LEU A 161 -14.28 -7.11 3.81
N GLY A 162 -15.12 -6.18 4.28
CA GLY A 162 -16.30 -6.51 5.08
C GLY A 162 -16.01 -7.48 6.22
N GLY A 163 -16.84 -8.51 6.36
CA GLY A 163 -16.74 -9.54 7.40
C GLY A 163 -15.53 -10.47 7.33
N ALA A 164 -14.62 -10.26 6.39
CA ALA A 164 -13.33 -10.95 6.36
C ALA A 164 -12.32 -10.38 7.36
N VAL A 165 -12.63 -9.25 8.02
CA VAL A 165 -11.78 -8.60 9.04
C VAL A 165 -12.48 -8.62 10.39
N ASP A 166 -11.76 -8.88 11.48
CA ASP A 166 -12.35 -8.95 12.82
C ASP A 166 -12.54 -7.56 13.45
N VAL A 167 -11.56 -6.66 13.25
CA VAL A 167 -11.57 -5.27 13.73
C VAL A 167 -10.96 -4.33 12.70
N VAL A 168 -11.56 -3.16 12.51
CA VAL A 168 -10.98 -2.02 11.79
C VAL A 168 -10.75 -0.90 12.80
N LEU A 169 -9.50 -0.49 12.98
CA LEU A 169 -9.17 0.74 13.70
C LEU A 169 -9.35 1.92 12.75
N ASP A 170 -10.22 2.86 13.09
CA ASP A 170 -10.43 4.09 12.33
C ASP A 170 -9.56 5.22 12.89
N GLY A 171 -8.60 5.66 12.09
CA GLY A 171 -7.75 6.83 12.36
C GLY A 171 -7.88 7.90 11.27
N GLY A 172 -8.97 7.89 10.50
CA GLY A 172 -9.19 8.83 9.41
C GLY A 172 -8.32 8.57 8.17
N PRO A 173 -8.15 9.58 7.29
CA PRO A 173 -7.42 9.42 6.04
C PRO A 173 -5.91 9.29 6.25
N THR A 174 -5.26 8.41 5.48
CA THR A 174 -3.80 8.30 5.48
C THR A 174 -3.16 9.50 4.78
N ARG A 175 -1.98 9.92 5.27
CA ARG A 175 -1.36 11.19 4.84
C ARG A 175 -0.52 11.11 3.56
N CYS A 176 0.09 9.96 3.26
CA CYS A 176 0.85 9.77 2.02
C CYS A 176 -0.01 9.21 0.88
N GLY A 177 -1.07 8.46 1.22
CA GLY A 177 -2.07 7.93 0.27
C GLY A 177 -1.58 6.86 -0.72
N ILE A 178 -0.29 6.54 -0.75
CA ILE A 178 0.32 5.47 -1.55
C ILE A 178 1.27 4.65 -0.68
N GLU A 179 1.62 3.45 -1.13
CA GLU A 179 2.45 2.52 -0.35
C GLU A 179 3.89 2.98 -0.18
N SER A 180 4.60 2.35 0.77
CA SER A 180 6.02 2.57 1.06
C SER A 180 6.94 2.25 -0.12
N THR A 181 8.09 2.91 -0.17
CA THR A 181 9.19 2.55 -1.07
C THR A 181 9.86 1.29 -0.53
N ILE A 182 10.18 0.32 -1.40
CA ILE A 182 10.86 -0.92 -0.99
C ILE A 182 12.29 -0.93 -1.51
N VAL A 183 13.25 -1.15 -0.62
CA VAL A 183 14.69 -1.20 -0.93
C VAL A 183 15.31 -2.49 -0.42
N ASP A 184 16.04 -3.20 -1.29
CA ASP A 184 17.00 -4.22 -0.87
C ASP A 184 18.39 -3.59 -0.77
N ALA A 185 18.91 -3.51 0.45
CA ALA A 185 20.22 -2.95 0.76
C ALA A 185 21.15 -3.98 1.42
N ARG A 186 20.87 -5.27 1.27
CA ARG A 186 21.72 -6.35 1.82
C ARG A 186 23.04 -6.51 1.05
N GLY A 187 23.04 -6.15 -0.25
CA GLY A 187 24.22 -6.18 -1.11
C GLY A 187 25.03 -4.88 -1.09
N GLY A 188 26.05 -4.79 -1.96
CA GLY A 188 26.96 -3.64 -1.99
C GLY A 188 26.35 -2.32 -2.51
N ARG A 189 25.21 -2.37 -3.22
CA ARG A 189 24.48 -1.17 -3.67
C ARG A 189 22.98 -1.35 -3.43
N PRO A 190 22.29 -0.37 -2.80
CA PRO A 190 20.84 -0.44 -2.61
C PRO A 190 20.08 -0.53 -3.93
N VAL A 191 19.05 -1.39 -3.96
CA VAL A 191 18.16 -1.60 -5.10
C VAL A 191 16.73 -1.23 -4.70
N VAL A 192 16.16 -0.21 -5.34
CA VAL A 192 14.74 0.16 -5.19
C VAL A 192 13.90 -0.84 -5.98
N LEU A 193 13.18 -1.71 -5.26
CA LEU A 193 12.31 -2.76 -5.82
C LEU A 193 10.89 -2.28 -6.10
N ARG A 194 10.44 -1.23 -5.38
CA ARG A 194 9.14 -0.60 -5.57
C ARG A 194 9.23 0.89 -5.27
N LEU A 195 8.72 1.71 -6.19
CA LEU A 195 8.53 3.15 -5.97
C LEU A 195 7.38 3.37 -4.97
N GLY A 196 7.55 4.32 -4.06
CA GLY A 196 6.54 4.60 -3.04
C GLY A 196 6.56 6.03 -2.55
N ALA A 197 6.02 6.23 -1.34
CA ALA A 197 5.92 7.56 -0.74
C ALA A 197 7.26 8.19 -0.36
N LEU A 198 8.36 7.43 -0.25
CA LEU A 198 9.72 7.97 -0.13
C LEU A 198 10.36 8.13 -1.52
N PRO A 199 10.64 9.36 -1.98
CA PRO A 199 11.25 9.59 -3.29
C PRO A 199 12.63 8.94 -3.43
N VAL A 200 12.97 8.52 -4.65
CA VAL A 200 14.28 7.91 -4.94
C VAL A 200 15.41 8.92 -4.74
N GLU A 201 15.13 10.18 -5.05
CA GLU A 201 16.06 11.30 -4.93
C GLU A 201 16.48 11.48 -3.47
N THR A 202 15.53 11.37 -2.53
CA THR A 202 15.81 11.40 -1.08
C THR A 202 16.66 10.21 -0.62
N LEU A 203 16.49 9.02 -1.23
CA LEU A 203 17.37 7.88 -0.96
C LEU A 203 18.79 8.16 -1.48
N VAL A 204 18.92 8.71 -2.69
CA VAL A 204 20.22 9.03 -3.30
C VAL A 204 20.99 10.06 -2.49
N GLU A 205 20.31 11.08 -1.98
CA GLU A 205 20.92 12.09 -1.10
C GLU A 205 21.45 11.49 0.20
N ALA A 206 20.79 10.46 0.74
CA ALA A 206 21.17 9.86 2.02
C ALA A 206 22.29 8.80 1.91
N VAL A 207 22.24 7.94 0.88
CA VAL A 207 23.15 6.78 0.78
C VAL A 207 23.94 6.72 -0.53
N GLY A 208 23.87 7.77 -1.34
CA GLY A 208 24.52 7.83 -2.64
C GLY A 208 23.77 7.03 -3.72
N PRO A 209 24.42 6.73 -4.86
CA PRO A 209 23.76 6.15 -6.02
C PRO A 209 23.04 4.81 -5.75
N VAL A 210 21.74 4.75 -6.07
CA VAL A 210 20.91 3.54 -5.97
C VAL A 210 20.58 2.97 -7.35
N THR A 211 20.27 1.68 -7.41
CA THR A 211 19.72 1.04 -8.61
C THR A 211 18.20 1.03 -8.53
N VAL A 212 17.50 1.43 -9.59
CA VAL A 212 16.02 1.44 -9.63
C VAL A 212 15.53 0.31 -10.53
N ARG A 213 14.82 -0.67 -9.96
CA ARG A 213 14.25 -1.83 -10.66
C ARG A 213 12.82 -2.12 -10.18
N PRO A 214 11.86 -1.22 -10.45
CA PRO A 214 10.47 -1.43 -10.08
C PRO A 214 9.85 -2.55 -10.93
N GLY A 215 9.38 -3.59 -10.27
CA GLY A 215 8.77 -4.76 -10.92
C GLY A 215 9.73 -5.93 -11.16
N SER A 216 9.19 -7.13 -11.30
CA SER A 216 9.93 -8.35 -11.67
C SER A 216 9.30 -9.01 -12.89
N SER A 217 10.12 -9.39 -13.89
CA SER A 217 9.72 -10.29 -14.99
C SER A 217 9.64 -11.77 -14.56
N GLY A 218 9.45 -12.01 -13.26
CA GLY A 218 9.49 -13.33 -12.61
C GLY A 218 8.82 -13.29 -11.23
N LYS A 219 9.09 -14.29 -10.38
CA LYS A 219 8.49 -14.40 -9.03
C LYS A 219 8.71 -13.12 -8.21
N PRO A 220 7.66 -12.54 -7.60
CA PRO A 220 7.79 -11.36 -6.74
C PRO A 220 8.77 -11.59 -5.59
N VAL A 221 9.79 -10.74 -5.49
CA VAL A 221 10.72 -10.69 -4.34
C VAL A 221 10.26 -9.70 -3.27
N ALA A 222 9.24 -8.89 -3.58
CA ALA A 222 8.64 -7.90 -2.71
C ALA A 222 7.17 -7.65 -3.13
N PRO A 223 6.31 -7.13 -2.23
CA PRO A 223 4.90 -6.91 -2.54
C PRO A 223 4.67 -5.79 -3.56
N GLY A 224 3.68 -5.97 -4.45
CA GLY A 224 3.24 -4.92 -5.38
C GLY A 224 4.18 -4.71 -6.58
N THR A 225 4.97 -5.72 -6.95
CA THR A 225 5.87 -5.67 -8.12
C THR A 225 5.21 -6.19 -9.41
N LEU A 226 3.96 -6.67 -9.35
CA LEU A 226 3.21 -7.23 -10.47
C LEU A 226 2.81 -6.17 -11.51
N ALA A 227 2.81 -6.55 -12.79
CA ALA A 227 2.49 -5.65 -13.90
C ALA A 227 1.06 -5.08 -13.85
N ALA A 228 0.09 -5.87 -13.36
CA ALA A 228 -1.29 -5.46 -13.14
C ALA A 228 -1.62 -5.48 -11.63
N HIS A 229 -2.00 -4.32 -11.10
CA HIS A 229 -2.36 -4.11 -9.69
C HIS A 229 -3.02 -2.73 -9.52
N TYR A 230 -3.63 -2.46 -8.36
CA TYR A 230 -4.26 -1.17 -8.01
C TYR A 230 -5.45 -0.80 -8.89
N ALA A 231 -6.18 -1.79 -9.40
CA ALA A 231 -7.29 -1.56 -10.31
C ALA A 231 -8.57 -1.15 -9.55
N PRO A 232 -9.28 -0.10 -9.98
CA PRO A 232 -10.70 0.04 -9.67
C PRO A 232 -11.51 -1.13 -10.24
N ARG A 233 -12.79 -1.25 -9.91
CA ARG A 233 -13.71 -2.20 -10.58
C ARG A 233 -14.12 -1.70 -11.97
N THR A 234 -14.13 -0.39 -12.12
CA THR A 234 -14.39 0.31 -13.37
C THR A 234 -13.13 0.29 -14.25
N PRO A 235 -13.25 0.02 -15.56
CA PRO A 235 -12.13 0.12 -16.49
C PRO A 235 -11.40 1.45 -16.36
N LEU A 236 -10.07 1.40 -16.23
CA LEU A 236 -9.22 2.57 -16.13
C LEU A 236 -8.22 2.60 -17.29
N ARG A 237 -8.08 3.76 -17.92
CA ARG A 237 -6.98 4.05 -18.85
C ARG A 237 -6.25 5.33 -18.47
N VAL A 238 -4.95 5.36 -18.77
CA VAL A 238 -4.15 6.59 -18.66
C VAL A 238 -4.22 7.37 -19.97
N GLY A 239 -4.54 8.67 -19.89
CA GLY A 239 -4.67 9.56 -21.03
C GLY A 239 -4.20 10.98 -20.70
N ASP A 240 -4.36 11.89 -21.65
CA ASP A 240 -4.03 13.31 -21.56
C ASP A 240 -5.19 14.17 -21.02
N GLY A 241 -6.30 13.53 -20.60
CA GLY A 241 -7.49 14.23 -20.14
C GLY A 241 -8.30 14.89 -21.25
N ALA A 242 -8.02 14.56 -22.53
CA ALA A 242 -8.83 15.03 -23.65
C ALA A 242 -10.31 14.69 -23.45
N GLU A 243 -11.17 15.64 -23.79
CA GLU A 243 -12.61 15.47 -23.64
C GLU A 243 -13.09 14.25 -24.41
N PRO A 244 -14.01 13.47 -23.84
CA PRO A 244 -14.57 12.34 -24.55
C PRO A 244 -15.37 12.82 -25.75
N ALA A 245 -15.41 11.99 -26.79
CA ALA A 245 -16.26 12.27 -27.95
C ALA A 245 -17.71 12.39 -27.49
N ALA A 246 -18.35 13.52 -27.80
CA ALA A 246 -19.74 13.76 -27.42
C ALA A 246 -20.66 12.74 -28.11
N GLY A 247 -21.71 12.31 -27.40
CA GLY A 247 -22.86 11.63 -28.00
C GLY A 247 -22.76 10.11 -28.15
N ASP A 248 -21.77 9.44 -27.55
CA ASP A 248 -21.73 7.96 -27.49
C ASP A 248 -22.45 7.37 -26.26
N GLY A 249 -22.97 8.23 -25.38
CA GLY A 249 -23.73 7.84 -24.19
C GLY A 249 -22.89 7.22 -23.06
N ALA A 250 -21.56 7.16 -23.19
CA ALA A 250 -20.71 6.59 -22.16
C ALA A 250 -20.50 7.58 -21.01
N ARG A 251 -20.81 7.14 -19.78
CA ARG A 251 -20.61 7.94 -18.58
C ARG A 251 -19.17 7.83 -18.12
N ARG A 252 -18.32 8.77 -18.49
CA ARG A 252 -16.88 8.72 -18.17
C ARG A 252 -16.54 9.55 -16.95
N GLY A 253 -15.66 9.01 -16.10
CA GLY A 253 -15.05 9.73 -15.00
C GLY A 253 -13.65 10.22 -15.37
N LEU A 254 -13.25 11.39 -14.89
CA LEU A 254 -11.89 11.91 -15.06
C LEU A 254 -11.19 12.07 -13.72
N LEU A 255 -10.03 11.44 -13.59
CA LEU A 255 -9.05 11.74 -12.56
C LEU A 255 -8.04 12.75 -13.11
N ALA A 256 -8.24 14.03 -12.77
CA ALA A 256 -7.38 15.12 -13.20
C ALA A 256 -6.24 15.37 -12.21
N PHE A 257 -5.07 15.74 -12.71
CA PHE A 257 -3.96 16.13 -11.85
C PHE A 257 -4.20 17.50 -11.22
N ARG A 258 -4.54 18.49 -12.05
CA ARG A 258 -4.73 19.90 -11.64
C ARG A 258 -6.17 20.35 -11.79
N GLU A 259 -6.47 21.50 -11.22
CA GLU A 259 -7.74 22.16 -11.46
C GLU A 259 -7.90 22.47 -12.95
N ARG A 260 -9.11 22.26 -13.46
CA ARG A 260 -9.45 22.45 -14.87
C ARG A 260 -10.71 23.31 -14.95
N PRO A 261 -10.90 24.09 -16.04
CA PRO A 261 -12.15 24.79 -16.26
C PRO A 261 -13.33 23.82 -16.19
N ALA A 262 -14.45 24.28 -15.60
CA ALA A 262 -15.70 23.53 -15.64
C ALA A 262 -16.15 23.39 -17.11
N GLY A 263 -16.48 22.16 -17.52
CA GLY A 263 -16.80 21.84 -18.91
C GLY A 263 -16.41 20.42 -19.28
N GLY A 264 -16.82 20.01 -20.49
CA GLY A 264 -16.64 18.66 -21.01
C GLY A 264 -17.73 17.68 -20.59
N ASP A 265 -17.95 16.65 -21.41
CA ASP A 265 -18.97 15.60 -21.18
C ASP A 265 -18.46 14.53 -20.18
N TRP A 266 -18.10 14.99 -18.97
CA TRP A 266 -17.63 14.14 -17.87
C TRP A 266 -18.75 13.90 -16.86
N ALA A 267 -19.04 12.64 -16.56
CA ALA A 267 -20.05 12.25 -15.57
C ALA A 267 -19.58 12.46 -14.13
N ALA A 268 -18.26 12.44 -13.89
CA ALA A 268 -17.64 12.75 -12.60
C ALA A 268 -16.20 13.23 -12.84
N VAL A 269 -15.73 14.18 -12.02
CA VAL A 269 -14.35 14.66 -12.06
C VAL A 269 -13.80 14.70 -10.65
N GLU A 270 -12.64 14.08 -10.46
CA GLU A 270 -11.85 14.16 -9.24
C GLU A 270 -10.52 14.85 -9.54
N VAL A 271 -10.18 15.90 -8.78
CA VAL A 271 -8.93 16.64 -8.93
C VAL A 271 -7.97 16.24 -7.82
N LEU A 272 -6.84 15.64 -8.21
CA LEU A 272 -5.81 15.18 -7.28
C LEU A 272 -5.18 16.34 -6.51
N SER A 273 -4.76 17.40 -7.20
CA SER A 273 -4.07 18.52 -6.60
C SER A 273 -4.32 19.81 -7.38
N PRO A 274 -5.26 20.67 -6.93
CA PRO A 274 -5.61 21.90 -7.65
C PRO A 274 -4.40 22.76 -8.04
N GLY A 275 -3.45 22.93 -7.12
CA GLY A 275 -2.19 23.66 -7.33
C GLY A 275 -1.06 22.85 -7.96
N GLY A 276 -1.26 21.56 -8.25
CA GLY A 276 -0.26 20.69 -8.86
C GLY A 276 0.86 20.23 -7.92
N ASP A 277 0.64 20.23 -6.61
CA ASP A 277 1.52 19.60 -5.63
C ASP A 277 1.44 18.06 -5.73
N LEU A 278 2.59 17.41 -5.96
CA LEU A 278 2.68 15.97 -6.16
C LEU A 278 2.44 15.16 -4.87
N THR A 279 2.78 15.70 -3.70
CA THR A 279 2.54 15.06 -2.40
C THR A 279 1.05 15.02 -2.11
N VAL A 280 0.34 16.13 -2.36
CA VAL A 280 -1.12 16.20 -2.27
C VAL A 280 -1.77 15.24 -3.27
N ALA A 281 -1.25 15.18 -4.50
CA ALA A 281 -1.76 14.26 -5.51
C ALA A 281 -1.61 12.79 -5.09
N ALA A 282 -0.47 12.41 -4.52
CA ALA A 282 -0.24 11.07 -3.98
C ALA A 282 -1.19 10.76 -2.81
N ALA A 283 -1.35 11.69 -1.87
CA ALA A 283 -2.23 11.55 -0.71
C ALA A 283 -3.70 11.28 -1.10
N ARG A 284 -4.15 11.89 -2.20
CA ARG A 284 -5.54 11.82 -2.68
C ARG A 284 -5.79 10.74 -3.72
N LEU A 285 -4.76 10.11 -4.27
CA LEU A 285 -4.85 9.22 -5.43
C LEU A 285 -5.92 8.13 -5.26
N PHE A 286 -5.78 7.27 -4.26
CA PHE A 286 -6.71 6.16 -4.10
C PHE A 286 -8.08 6.60 -3.59
N ASP A 287 -8.16 7.62 -2.75
CA ASP A 287 -9.44 8.18 -2.26
C ASP A 287 -10.30 8.73 -3.41
N ALA A 288 -9.66 9.45 -4.35
CA ALA A 288 -10.31 9.92 -5.57
C ALA A 288 -10.73 8.77 -6.49
N LEU A 289 -9.88 7.75 -6.67
CA LEU A 289 -10.22 6.57 -7.46
C LEU A 289 -11.38 5.78 -6.86
N HIS A 290 -11.47 5.63 -5.53
CA HIS A 290 -12.62 5.01 -4.86
C HIS A 290 -13.91 5.78 -5.12
N ARG A 291 -13.88 7.12 -5.09
CA ARG A 291 -15.04 7.95 -5.42
C ARG A 291 -15.48 7.81 -6.88
N LEU A 292 -14.53 7.82 -7.82
CA LEU A 292 -14.84 7.58 -9.24
C LEU A 292 -15.41 6.17 -9.46
N ASP A 293 -14.84 5.15 -8.81
CA ASP A 293 -15.31 3.77 -8.91
C ASP A 293 -16.70 3.54 -8.28
N ALA A 294 -17.15 4.47 -7.43
CA ALA A 294 -18.48 4.49 -6.84
C ALA A 294 -19.48 5.39 -7.59
N ALA A 295 -19.02 6.24 -8.52
CA ALA A 295 -19.86 7.21 -9.23
C ALA A 295 -20.73 6.60 -10.36
N GLY A 296 -20.61 5.28 -10.59
CA GLY A 296 -21.32 4.57 -11.65
C GLY A 296 -20.89 4.98 -13.06
N VAL A 297 -19.62 5.38 -13.22
CA VAL A 297 -19.00 5.65 -14.51
C VAL A 297 -18.63 4.32 -15.19
N THR A 298 -18.64 4.28 -16.51
CA THR A 298 -18.31 3.09 -17.32
C THR A 298 -16.83 2.99 -17.64
N GLU A 299 -16.10 4.09 -17.52
CA GLU A 299 -14.65 4.18 -17.73
C GLU A 299 -14.09 5.34 -16.87
N ILE A 300 -12.89 5.15 -16.33
CA ILE A 300 -12.07 6.18 -15.69
C ILE A 300 -10.92 6.53 -16.63
N VAL A 301 -10.80 7.82 -16.97
CA VAL A 301 -9.64 8.38 -17.66
C VAL A 301 -8.78 9.07 -16.61
N ALA A 302 -7.52 8.66 -16.48
CA ALA A 302 -6.59 9.25 -15.53
C ALA A 302 -5.47 10.02 -16.24
N GLU A 303 -5.26 11.28 -15.83
CA GLU A 303 -4.12 12.07 -16.26
C GLU A 303 -2.83 11.59 -15.59
N ARG A 304 -1.71 11.69 -16.32
CA ARG A 304 -0.38 11.55 -15.71
C ARG A 304 -0.03 12.79 -14.90
N VAL A 305 0.80 12.59 -13.88
CA VAL A 305 1.47 13.67 -13.16
C VAL A 305 2.92 13.82 -13.63
N PRO A 306 3.61 14.95 -13.37
CA PRO A 306 5.04 15.08 -13.62
C PRO A 306 5.86 13.91 -13.07
N ASP A 307 6.76 13.35 -13.88
CA ASP A 307 7.51 12.13 -13.57
C ASP A 307 8.77 12.40 -12.72
N VAL A 308 8.59 13.10 -11.60
CA VAL A 308 9.65 13.49 -10.65
C VAL A 308 9.22 13.22 -9.21
N GLY A 309 10.17 12.92 -8.33
CA GLY A 309 9.89 12.67 -6.92
C GLY A 309 8.79 11.61 -6.71
N VAL A 310 7.81 11.92 -5.87
CA VAL A 310 6.65 11.04 -5.62
C VAL A 310 5.73 10.87 -6.84
N GLY A 311 5.79 11.77 -7.83
CA GLY A 311 5.02 11.69 -9.07
C GLY A 311 5.35 10.45 -9.91
N ARG A 312 6.61 9.98 -9.86
CA ARG A 312 7.02 8.70 -10.47
C ARG A 312 6.26 7.53 -9.87
N ALA A 313 6.05 7.57 -8.56
CA ALA A 313 5.33 6.55 -7.83
C ALA A 313 3.82 6.63 -8.15
N VAL A 314 3.23 7.81 -8.27
CA VAL A 314 1.83 7.99 -8.71
C VAL A 314 1.63 7.41 -10.12
N ASN A 315 2.51 7.76 -11.06
CA ASN A 315 2.45 7.26 -12.43
C ASN A 315 2.63 5.74 -12.53
N ASP A 316 3.48 5.12 -11.69
CA ASP A 316 3.63 3.66 -11.61
C ASP A 316 2.30 2.99 -11.21
N ARG A 317 1.59 3.53 -10.21
CA ARG A 317 0.29 3.02 -9.76
C ARG A 317 -0.78 3.14 -10.84
N LEU A 318 -0.88 4.31 -11.48
CA LEU A 318 -1.81 4.53 -12.61
C LEU A 318 -1.50 3.60 -13.79
N GLY A 319 -0.22 3.39 -14.09
CA GLY A 319 0.23 2.48 -15.15
C GLY A 319 -0.19 1.03 -14.88
N ARG A 320 0.04 0.54 -13.66
CA ARG A 320 -0.37 -0.83 -13.25
C ARG A 320 -1.89 -0.99 -13.18
N ALA A 321 -2.61 0.03 -12.74
CA ALA A 321 -4.07 0.02 -12.72
C ALA A 321 -4.61 -0.12 -14.15
N ALA A 322 -4.07 0.67 -15.09
CA ALA A 322 -4.46 0.60 -16.50
C ALA A 322 -4.06 -0.71 -17.17
N ALA A 323 -2.92 -1.31 -16.80
CA ALA A 323 -2.48 -2.57 -17.37
C ALA A 323 -3.45 -3.73 -17.09
N THR A 324 -4.21 -3.65 -15.99
CA THR A 324 -5.26 -4.63 -15.63
C THR A 324 -6.39 -4.70 -16.67
N TRP A 325 -6.62 -3.60 -17.39
CA TRP A 325 -7.74 -3.45 -18.33
C TRP A 325 -7.31 -3.51 -19.80
N ARG A 326 -6.01 -3.66 -20.07
CA ARG A 326 -5.55 -3.93 -21.42
C ARG A 326 -5.85 -5.39 -21.72
N SER A 327 -6.76 -5.64 -22.65
CA SER A 327 -6.88 -6.96 -23.26
C SER A 327 -5.51 -7.32 -23.85
N ASP A 328 -4.95 -8.45 -23.46
CA ASP A 328 -3.96 -9.12 -24.30
C ASP A 328 -4.66 -9.34 -25.64
N GLY A 329 -4.25 -8.58 -26.65
CA GLY A 329 -4.70 -8.76 -28.04
C GLY A 329 -4.21 -10.08 -28.60
#